data_AF-A0A842PLQ0-F1
#
_entry.id   AF-A0A842PLQ0-F1
#
_cell.length_a   1.000
_cell.length_b   1.000
_cell.length_c   1.000
_cell.angle_alpha   90.00
_cell.angle_beta   90.00
_cell.angle_gamma   90.00
#
_symmetry.space_group_name_H-M   'P 1'
#
loop_
_entity.id
_entity.type
_entity.pdbx_description
1 polymer ?
#
loop_
_entity_poly.entity_id
_entity_poly.type
_entity_poly.pdbx_seq_one_letter_code
_entity_poly.pdbx_strand_id
1 'polypeptide(L)'
;MLDMFRSDTRAIEGLPVRLVVALVVGVASMSVMLNMLSGVQGLATSELDVKPTPDVVGPGEQALDFTVVDHEGNPVEGATVIVKSGTAEIDGVATAKSDDGGSATVNVDAELGANREDGTLIVDVKPPAGESFVDRRENTNVLVVQD
;
A
#
# COMPACT_ATOMS: atom_id res chain seq x y z
N MET A 1 12.08 52.86 -37.09
CA MET A 1 12.23 51.73 -36.14
C MET A 1 11.89 50.37 -36.78
N LEU A 2 10.94 50.32 -37.72
CA LEU A 2 10.54 49.07 -38.42
C LEU A 2 11.53 48.58 -39.48
N ASP A 3 12.41 49.44 -40.02
CA ASP A 3 13.39 49.03 -41.05
C ASP A 3 14.48 48.10 -40.51
N MET A 4 14.77 48.16 -39.20
CA MET A 4 15.73 47.27 -38.52
C MET A 4 15.23 45.81 -38.49
N PHE A 5 13.90 45.60 -38.45
CA PHE A 5 13.31 44.26 -38.51
C PHE A 5 13.22 43.72 -39.94
N ARG A 6 13.24 44.59 -40.96
CA ARG A 6 13.19 44.20 -42.38
C ARG A 6 14.56 43.84 -42.94
N SER A 7 15.64 44.40 -42.38
CA SER A 7 17.01 44.07 -42.76
C SER A 7 17.60 42.88 -42.01
N ASP A 8 16.92 42.40 -40.95
CA ASP A 8 17.36 41.26 -40.16
C ASP A 8 16.88 39.92 -40.77
N THR A 9 17.65 39.41 -41.74
CA THR A 9 17.39 38.12 -42.39
C THR A 9 17.60 36.92 -41.46
N ARG A 10 18.26 37.08 -40.30
CA ARG A 10 18.46 36.00 -39.31
C ARG A 10 17.15 35.53 -38.71
N ALA A 11 16.14 36.40 -38.65
CA ALA A 11 14.80 36.05 -38.21
C ALA A 11 14.10 35.07 -39.17
N ILE A 12 14.40 35.15 -40.48
CA ILE A 12 13.79 34.33 -41.54
C ILE A 12 14.59 33.04 -41.76
N GLU A 13 15.92 33.10 -41.76
CA GLU A 13 16.78 31.90 -41.91
C GLU A 13 16.82 31.03 -40.64
N GLY A 14 16.63 31.64 -39.46
CA GLY A 14 16.55 30.94 -38.19
C GLY A 14 15.16 30.35 -37.90
N LEU A 15 14.14 30.69 -38.68
CA LEU A 15 12.76 30.25 -38.49
C LEU A 15 12.61 28.72 -38.59
N PRO A 16 13.15 28.05 -39.63
CA PRO A 16 13.12 26.58 -39.73
C PRO A 16 13.82 25.90 -38.56
N VAL A 17 15.00 26.41 -38.14
CA VAL A 17 15.78 25.83 -37.04
C VAL A 17 15.05 25.99 -35.71
N ARG A 18 14.47 27.16 -35.43
CA ARG A 18 13.69 27.40 -34.21
C ARG A 18 12.45 26.51 -34.14
N LEU A 19 11.79 26.26 -35.28
CA LEU A 19 10.64 25.35 -35.34
C LEU A 19 11.06 23.91 -35.04
N VAL A 20 12.18 23.44 -35.61
CA VAL A 20 12.71 22.09 -35.34
C VAL A 20 13.11 21.95 -33.87
N VAL A 21 13.83 22.91 -33.30
CA VAL A 21 14.23 22.87 -31.89
C VAL A 21 13.00 22.91 -30.98
N ALA A 22 12.02 23.78 -31.25
CA ALA A 22 10.78 23.85 -30.47
C ALA A 22 10.00 22.54 -30.51
N LEU A 23 9.90 21.90 -31.68
CA LEU A 23 9.22 20.61 -31.84
C LEU A 23 9.94 19.50 -31.07
N VAL A 24 11.27 19.37 -31.24
CA VAL A 24 12.06 18.32 -30.60
C VAL A 24 12.02 18.46 -29.08
N VAL A 25 12.20 19.68 -28.56
CA VAL A 25 12.15 19.95 -27.11
C VAL A 25 10.74 19.69 -26.56
N GLY A 26 9.68 20.04 -27.30
CA GLY A 26 8.30 19.76 -26.92
C GLY A 26 8.01 18.25 -26.84
N VAL A 27 8.42 17.47 -27.84
CA VAL A 27 8.22 16.02 -27.84
C VAL A 27 9.05 15.34 -26.74
N ALA A 28 10.28 15.82 -26.50
CA ALA A 28 11.13 15.31 -25.43
C ALA A 28 10.52 15.60 -24.04
N SER A 29 10.05 16.82 -23.79
CA SER A 29 9.41 17.17 -22.51
C SER A 29 8.10 16.42 -22.29
N MET A 30 7.30 16.24 -23.34
CA MET A 30 6.06 15.45 -23.27
C MET A 30 6.35 13.97 -22.99
N SER A 31 7.40 13.40 -23.60
CA SER A 31 7.84 12.03 -23.33
C SER A 31 8.30 11.85 -21.89
N VAL A 32 9.03 12.82 -21.33
CA VAL A 32 9.43 12.81 -19.91
C VAL A 32 8.20 12.87 -19.01
N MET A 33 7.23 13.77 -19.28
CA MET A 33 6.00 13.85 -18.49
C MET A 33 5.17 12.57 -18.56
N LEU A 34 5.02 11.97 -19.75
CA LEU A 34 4.31 10.71 -19.93
C LEU A 34 5.04 9.53 -19.26
N ASN A 35 6.38 9.53 -19.26
CA ASN A 35 7.17 8.54 -18.55
C ASN A 35 7.00 8.66 -17.03
N MET A 36 6.98 9.88 -16.49
CA MET A 36 6.68 10.10 -15.07
C MET A 36 5.25 9.68 -14.72
N LEU A 37 4.26 9.97 -15.55
CA LEU A 37 2.89 9.49 -15.36
C LEU A 37 2.83 7.95 -15.40
N SER A 38 3.49 7.31 -16.36
CA SER A 38 3.51 5.85 -16.51
C SER A 38 4.25 5.16 -15.36
N GLY A 39 5.32 5.77 -14.86
CA GLY A 39 6.03 5.30 -13.67
C GLY A 39 5.18 5.34 -12.40
N VAL A 40 4.21 6.26 -12.33
CA VAL A 40 3.25 6.36 -11.23
C VAL A 40 2.11 5.34 -11.35
N GLN A 41 1.74 4.87 -12.56
CA GLN A 41 0.77 3.77 -12.69
C GLN A 41 1.25 2.46 -12.04
N GLY A 42 2.57 2.24 -11.92
CA GLY A 42 3.13 1.11 -11.15
C GLY A 42 2.98 1.25 -9.63
N LEU A 43 2.60 2.44 -9.15
CA LEU A 43 2.31 2.73 -7.73
C LEU A 43 0.82 2.58 -7.40
N ALA A 44 -0.05 2.37 -8.40
CA ALA A 44 -1.48 2.05 -8.22
C ALA A 44 -1.67 0.58 -7.77
N THR A 45 -0.75 0.10 -6.95
CA THR A 45 -0.96 -1.13 -6.21
C THR A 45 -1.70 -0.72 -4.96
N SER A 46 -2.94 -1.16 -4.82
CA SER A 46 -3.72 -0.86 -3.63
C SER A 46 -3.05 -1.52 -2.44
N GLU A 47 -2.78 -0.75 -1.38
CA GLU A 47 -2.22 -1.29 -0.13
C GLU A 47 -3.39 -1.86 0.67
N LEU A 48 -3.24 -3.10 1.16
CA LEU A 48 -4.18 -3.70 2.09
C LEU A 48 -3.78 -3.31 3.51
N ASP A 49 -4.77 -2.93 4.31
CA ASP A 49 -4.61 -2.65 5.73
C ASP A 49 -5.52 -3.56 6.53
N VAL A 50 -5.01 -4.11 7.63
CA VAL A 50 -5.77 -4.97 8.55
C VAL A 50 -5.83 -4.33 9.92
N LYS A 51 -7.06 -4.10 10.38
CA LYS A 51 -7.34 -3.49 11.68
C LYS A 51 -7.93 -4.53 12.63
N PRO A 52 -7.19 -4.93 13.69
CA PRO A 52 -7.75 -5.75 14.75
C PRO A 52 -8.77 -4.96 15.55
N THR A 53 -9.81 -5.63 16.04
CA THR A 53 -10.75 -5.09 17.02
C THR A 53 -11.11 -6.22 17.98
N PRO A 54 -10.68 -6.18 19.26
CA PRO A 54 -9.82 -5.18 19.90
C PRO A 54 -8.33 -5.29 19.51
N ASP A 55 -7.56 -4.22 19.75
CA ASP A 55 -6.10 -4.16 19.55
C ASP A 55 -5.30 -4.59 20.79
N VAL A 56 -5.95 -4.67 21.95
CA VAL A 56 -5.38 -5.16 23.20
C VAL A 56 -6.26 -6.27 23.77
N VAL A 57 -5.64 -7.38 24.15
CA VAL A 57 -6.32 -8.56 24.68
C VAL A 57 -5.57 -9.20 25.85
N GLY A 58 -6.28 -10.03 26.64
CA GLY A 58 -5.66 -10.88 27.66
C GLY A 58 -5.12 -12.19 27.08
N PRO A 59 -4.31 -12.95 27.84
CA PRO A 59 -3.90 -14.30 27.47
C PRO A 59 -5.07 -15.30 27.50
N GLY A 60 -4.95 -16.40 26.75
CA GLY A 60 -5.93 -17.47 26.62
C GLY A 60 -6.68 -17.48 25.27
N GLU A 61 -7.67 -18.37 25.18
CA GLU A 61 -8.47 -18.61 23.97
C GLU A 61 -9.51 -17.50 23.75
N GLN A 62 -9.45 -16.87 22.58
CA GLN A 62 -10.38 -15.81 22.18
C GLN A 62 -10.52 -15.66 20.66
N ALA A 63 -11.62 -15.05 20.25
CA ALA A 63 -11.86 -14.65 18.87
C ALA A 63 -11.39 -13.20 18.66
N LEU A 64 -10.54 -12.99 17.66
CA LEU A 64 -10.10 -11.68 17.20
C LEU A 64 -10.80 -11.36 15.88
N ASP A 65 -11.46 -10.21 15.82
CA ASP A 65 -12.06 -9.71 14.60
C ASP A 65 -11.12 -8.75 13.88
N PHE A 66 -11.00 -8.95 12.56
CA PHE A 66 -10.15 -8.15 11.69
C PHE A 66 -10.99 -7.55 10.58
N THR A 67 -10.76 -6.27 10.28
CA THR A 67 -11.31 -5.62 9.08
C THR A 67 -10.21 -5.39 8.08
N VAL A 68 -10.37 -5.95 6.88
CA VAL A 68 -9.47 -5.79 5.75
C VAL A 68 -10.02 -4.72 4.82
N VAL A 69 -9.22 -3.67 4.60
CA VAL A 69 -9.61 -2.55 3.74
C VAL A 69 -8.50 -2.20 2.74
N ASP A 70 -8.89 -1.56 1.65
CA ASP A 70 -7.98 -0.97 0.68
C ASP A 70 -7.51 0.43 1.08
N HIS A 71 -6.69 1.08 0.23
CA HIS A 71 -6.20 2.45 0.48
C HIS A 71 -7.29 3.51 0.57
N GLU A 72 -8.44 3.29 -0.08
CA GLU A 72 -9.59 4.19 -0.07
C GLU A 72 -10.53 3.92 1.13
N GLY A 73 -10.27 2.85 1.89
CA GLY A 73 -11.07 2.40 3.02
C GLY A 73 -12.24 1.50 2.64
N ASN A 74 -12.28 1.00 1.40
CA ASN A 74 -13.29 0.04 0.97
C ASN A 74 -12.97 -1.36 1.51
N PRO A 75 -13.98 -2.15 1.91
CA PRO A 75 -13.77 -3.53 2.35
C PRO A 75 -13.26 -4.41 1.20
N VAL A 76 -12.38 -5.35 1.51
CA VAL A 76 -11.83 -6.30 0.53
C VAL A 76 -12.22 -7.72 0.87
N GLU A 77 -12.98 -8.36 -0.02
CA GLU A 77 -13.37 -9.77 0.09
C GLU A 77 -12.24 -10.73 -0.29
N GLY A 78 -12.15 -11.87 0.39
CA GLY A 78 -11.29 -12.99 -0.01
C GLY A 78 -9.80 -12.80 0.27
N ALA A 79 -9.42 -11.74 0.96
CA ALA A 79 -8.09 -11.58 1.55
C ALA A 79 -7.89 -12.60 2.67
N THR A 80 -6.68 -13.10 2.85
CA THR A 80 -6.33 -14.05 3.91
C THR A 80 -5.59 -13.33 5.02
N VAL A 81 -6.21 -13.21 6.19
CA VAL A 81 -5.57 -12.71 7.42
C VAL A 81 -4.80 -13.86 8.06
N ILE A 82 -3.57 -13.57 8.50
CA ILE A 82 -2.63 -14.53 9.08
C ILE A 82 -2.16 -13.96 10.41
N VAL A 83 -2.33 -14.71 11.49
CA VAL A 83 -1.85 -14.35 12.83
C VAL A 83 -0.74 -15.32 13.24
N LYS A 84 0.37 -14.77 13.71
CA LYS A 84 1.60 -15.50 14.07
C LYS A 84 2.09 -15.11 15.46
N SER A 85 2.86 -16.01 16.09
CA SER A 85 3.61 -15.70 17.30
C SER A 85 4.57 -14.52 17.06
N GLY A 86 4.55 -13.56 17.97
CA GLY A 86 5.57 -12.52 18.08
C GLY A 86 6.36 -12.73 19.37
N THR A 87 6.03 -11.94 20.39
CA THR A 87 6.53 -12.15 21.76
C THR A 87 5.52 -12.88 22.66
N ALA A 88 4.24 -12.88 22.25
CA ALA A 88 3.22 -13.82 22.72
C ALA A 88 3.22 -15.04 21.79
N GLU A 89 3.06 -16.22 22.36
CA GLU A 89 3.06 -17.50 21.66
C GLU A 89 1.62 -17.93 21.34
N ILE A 90 1.43 -18.53 20.17
CA ILE A 90 0.19 -19.24 19.79
C ILE A 90 0.58 -20.61 19.22
N ASP A 91 -0.34 -21.58 19.23
CA ASP A 91 -0.08 -22.90 18.64
C ASP A 91 -0.06 -22.83 17.10
N GLY A 92 1.10 -22.44 16.56
CA GLY A 92 1.36 -22.37 15.12
C GLY A 92 0.93 -21.06 14.48
N VAL A 93 0.12 -21.16 13.43
CA VAL A 93 -0.32 -20.01 12.62
C VAL A 93 -1.83 -20.11 12.44
N ALA A 94 -2.54 -19.07 12.86
CA ALA A 94 -3.98 -18.99 12.69
C ALA A 94 -4.32 -18.16 11.45
N THR A 95 -5.31 -18.58 10.66
CA THR A 95 -5.67 -17.91 9.42
C THR A 95 -7.18 -17.85 9.21
N ALA A 96 -7.68 -16.74 8.67
CA ALA A 96 -9.06 -16.60 8.23
C ALA A 96 -9.14 -15.85 6.89
N LYS A 97 -10.26 -16.00 6.18
CA LYS A 97 -10.53 -15.22 4.97
C LYS A 97 -11.55 -14.14 5.25
N SER A 98 -11.37 -12.97 4.65
CA SER A 98 -12.36 -11.90 4.71
C SER A 98 -13.60 -12.24 3.90
N ASP A 99 -14.76 -11.86 4.44
CA ASP A 99 -16.07 -11.95 3.80
C ASP A 99 -16.34 -10.75 2.87
N ASP A 100 -17.56 -10.70 2.29
CA ASP A 100 -18.04 -9.60 1.42
C ASP A 100 -18.00 -8.22 2.12
N GLY A 101 -18.03 -8.20 3.46
CA GLY A 101 -17.88 -6.99 4.27
C GLY A 101 -16.43 -6.67 4.63
N GLY A 102 -15.45 -7.43 4.15
CA GLY A 102 -14.03 -7.28 4.50
C GLY A 102 -13.70 -7.79 5.91
N SER A 103 -14.60 -8.51 6.59
CA SER A 103 -14.40 -8.97 7.96
C SER A 103 -13.85 -10.39 8.00
N ALA A 104 -12.88 -10.64 8.88
CA ALA A 104 -12.30 -11.95 9.13
C ALA A 104 -12.16 -12.19 10.64
N THR A 105 -12.71 -13.31 11.13
CA THR A 105 -12.57 -13.71 12.55
C THR A 105 -11.54 -14.83 12.67
N VAL A 106 -10.53 -14.64 13.53
CA VAL A 106 -9.49 -15.63 13.80
C VAL A 106 -9.54 -16.02 15.28
N ASN A 107 -9.63 -17.32 15.56
CA ASN A 107 -9.50 -17.81 16.93
C ASN A 107 -8.01 -18.02 17.24
N VAL A 108 -7.57 -17.49 18.37
CA VAL A 108 -6.19 -17.62 18.87
C VAL A 108 -6.23 -18.01 20.33
N ASP A 109 -5.27 -18.85 20.74
CA ASP A 109 -4.98 -19.13 22.14
C ASP A 109 -3.58 -18.58 22.43
N ALA A 110 -3.54 -17.42 23.07
CA ALA A 110 -2.31 -16.65 23.25
C ALA A 110 -1.70 -16.90 24.64
N GLU A 111 -0.45 -17.31 24.67
CA GLU A 111 0.32 -17.54 25.89
C GLU A 111 1.46 -16.54 26.04
N LEU A 112 1.66 -16.05 27.27
CA LEU A 112 2.82 -15.23 27.62
C LEU A 112 3.92 -16.10 28.23
N GLY A 113 5.16 -15.85 27.84
CA GLY A 113 6.32 -16.53 28.41
C GLY A 113 6.47 -16.25 29.92
N ALA A 114 7.08 -17.19 30.65
CA ALA A 114 7.30 -17.02 32.09
C ALA A 114 8.07 -15.70 32.38
N ASN A 115 7.49 -14.86 33.24
CA ASN A 115 7.99 -13.52 33.60
C ASN A 115 7.82 -12.42 32.52
N ARG A 116 6.81 -12.53 31.65
CA ARG A 116 6.37 -11.42 30.79
C ARG A 116 5.01 -10.90 31.26
N GLU A 117 4.92 -9.59 31.43
CA GLU A 117 3.66 -8.89 31.74
C GLU A 117 2.87 -8.58 30.44
N ASP A 118 3.58 -8.53 29.31
CA ASP A 118 3.03 -8.23 27.99
C ASP A 118 3.70 -9.05 26.86
N GLY A 119 3.01 -9.12 25.72
CA GLY A 119 3.46 -9.79 24.51
C GLY A 119 2.70 -9.30 23.28
N THR A 120 3.10 -9.76 22.11
CA THR A 120 2.59 -9.25 20.83
C THR A 120 2.32 -10.41 19.87
N LEU A 121 1.18 -10.37 19.20
CA LEU A 121 0.85 -11.22 18.06
C LEU A 121 1.05 -10.43 16.77
N ILE A 122 1.73 -11.05 15.81
CA ILE A 122 2.02 -10.45 14.51
C ILE A 122 0.86 -10.77 13.57
N VAL A 123 0.34 -9.73 12.91
CA VAL A 123 -0.76 -9.85 11.95
C VAL A 123 -0.24 -9.53 10.57
N ASP A 124 -0.47 -10.44 9.62
CA ASP A 124 -0.15 -10.27 8.21
C ASP A 124 -1.41 -10.45 7.36
N VAL A 125 -1.42 -9.87 6.16
CA VAL A 125 -2.52 -10.02 5.21
C VAL A 125 -2.02 -10.42 3.84
N LYS A 126 -2.66 -11.42 3.26
CA LYS A 126 -2.40 -11.84 1.88
C LYS A 126 -3.59 -11.48 0.98
N PRO A 127 -3.36 -10.75 -0.11
CA PRO A 127 -4.43 -10.44 -1.06
C PRO A 127 -5.05 -11.68 -1.72
N PRO A 128 -6.29 -11.56 -2.21
CA PRO A 128 -6.90 -12.58 -3.07
C PRO A 128 -6.05 -12.78 -4.33
N ALA A 129 -6.02 -14.03 -4.83
CA ALA A 129 -5.22 -14.38 -5.99
C ALA A 129 -5.76 -13.68 -7.26
N GLY A 130 -4.91 -12.93 -7.95
CA GLY A 130 -5.25 -12.28 -9.23
C GLY A 130 -5.33 -10.75 -9.20
N GLU A 131 -5.25 -10.14 -8.01
CA GLU A 131 -5.29 -8.69 -7.85
C GLU A 131 -3.91 -8.11 -7.49
N SER A 132 -3.62 -6.91 -8.00
CA SER A 132 -2.36 -6.19 -7.76
C SER A 132 -2.41 -5.45 -6.43
N PHE A 133 -2.35 -6.20 -5.33
CA PHE A 133 -2.09 -5.63 -4.01
C PHE A 133 -0.65 -5.94 -3.59
N VAL A 134 -0.04 -5.02 -2.88
CA VAL A 134 1.28 -5.21 -2.25
C VAL A 134 1.11 -4.87 -0.79
N ASP A 135 1.47 -5.83 0.05
CA ASP A 135 1.59 -5.65 1.49
C ASP A 135 2.87 -4.85 1.76
N ARG A 136 2.72 -3.55 2.05
CA ARG A 136 3.83 -2.60 2.22
C ARG A 136 3.79 -1.83 3.54
N ARG A 137 2.72 -1.95 4.31
CA ARG A 137 2.56 -1.30 5.62
C ARG A 137 2.63 -2.36 6.70
N GLU A 138 3.38 -2.09 7.77
CA GLU A 138 3.31 -2.93 8.96
C GLU A 138 1.88 -2.86 9.50
N ASN A 139 1.17 -4.00 9.51
CA ASN A 139 -0.15 -4.08 10.09
C ASN A 139 -0.06 -3.87 11.61
N THR A 140 -1.15 -3.38 12.20
CA THR A 140 -1.20 -3.17 13.65
C THR A 140 -1.12 -4.52 14.36
N ASN A 141 -0.05 -4.73 15.12
CA ASN A 141 0.07 -5.91 15.94
C ASN A 141 -0.95 -5.90 17.09
N VAL A 142 -1.34 -7.09 17.56
CA VAL A 142 -2.23 -7.22 18.73
C VAL A 142 -1.38 -7.32 19.99
N LEU A 143 -1.63 -6.45 20.98
CA LEU A 143 -0.95 -6.47 22.26
C LEU A 143 -1.67 -7.42 23.22
N VAL A 144 -0.94 -8.36 23.80
CA VAL A 144 -1.42 -9.27 24.83
C VAL A 144 -0.90 -8.79 26.17
N VAL A 145 -1.77 -8.50 27.13
CA VAL A 145 -1.39 -7.97 28.46
C VAL A 145 -1.96 -8.86 29.56
N GLN A 146 -1.17 -9.13 30.58
CA GLN A 146 -1.62 -9.80 31.79
C GLN A 146 -2.36 -8.80 32.70
N ASP A 147 -3.61 -9.12 33.09
CA ASP A 147 -4.39 -8.36 34.08
C ASP A 147 -3.82 -8.48 35.51
#